data_AF-A0A1A8G5J5-F1
#
_entry.id   AF-A0A1A8G5J5-F1
#
_cell.length_a   1.000
_cell.length_b   1.000
_cell.length_c   1.000
_cell.angle_alpha   90.00
_cell.angle_beta   90.00
_cell.angle_gamma   90.00
#
_symmetry.space_group_name_H-M   'P 1'
#
loop_
_entity.id
_entity.type
_entity.pdbx_description
1 polymer ?
#
loop_
_entity_poly.entity_id
_entity_poly.type
_entity_poly.pdbx_seq_one_letter_code
_entity_poly.pdbx_strand_id
1 'polypeptide(L)'
;VPQALRGQVIHWAHTGRFSIHPGVGRTIALIRRTFWWPSMYMDIKNYISACHVCAQQKGDHRAPAGLLCPLPSPSRPWSHIALDFVVGLPESQGFTCIMTVVDRFS
;
A
#
# COMPACT_ATOMS: atom_id res chain seq x y z
N VAL A 1 18.44 19.70 -19.54
CA VAL A 1 19.43 18.76 -18.95
C VAL A 1 19.93 17.77 -20.02
N PRO A 2 21.24 17.65 -20.24
CA PRO A 2 21.82 16.65 -21.15
C PRO A 2 21.37 15.23 -20.80
N GLN A 3 21.14 14.38 -21.81
CA GLN A 3 20.55 13.05 -21.61
C GLN A 3 21.34 12.19 -20.61
N ALA A 4 22.67 12.20 -20.69
CA ALA A 4 23.56 11.46 -19.79
C ALA A 4 23.42 11.85 -18.31
N LEU A 5 22.95 13.07 -18.00
CA LEU A 5 22.83 13.58 -16.63
C LEU A 5 21.42 13.43 -16.04
N ARG A 6 20.41 13.11 -16.86
CA ARG A 6 19.01 13.01 -16.40
C ARG A 6 18.86 11.98 -15.28
N GLY A 7 19.46 10.80 -15.44
CA GLY A 7 19.43 9.74 -14.41
C GLY A 7 20.01 10.19 -13.07
N GLN A 8 21.11 10.96 -13.09
CA GLN A 8 21.74 11.48 -11.87
C GLN A 8 20.87 12.52 -11.17
N VAL A 9 20.22 13.41 -11.93
CA VAL A 9 19.27 14.40 -11.39
C VAL A 9 18.08 13.71 -10.73
N ILE A 10 17.52 12.69 -11.39
CA ILE A 10 16.39 11.92 -10.83
C ILE A 10 16.83 11.16 -9.58
N HIS A 11 18.00 10.52 -9.61
CA HIS A 11 18.57 9.82 -8.46
C HIS A 11 18.72 10.78 -7.27
N TRP A 12 19.42 11.90 -7.44
CA TRP A 12 19.58 12.91 -6.39
C TRP A 12 18.26 13.37 -5.78
N ALA A 13 17.25 13.65 -6.62
CA ALA A 13 15.94 14.09 -6.15
C ALA A 13 15.15 12.99 -5.43
N HIS A 14 15.37 11.72 -5.78
CA HIS A 14 14.60 10.59 -5.25
C HIS A 14 15.24 9.93 -4.02
N THR A 15 16.55 9.71 -4.05
CA THR A 15 17.32 8.98 -3.02
C THR A 15 18.12 9.90 -2.10
N GLY A 16 18.06 11.22 -2.33
CA GLY A 16 18.70 12.21 -1.47
C GLY A 16 18.35 11.99 0.01
N ARG A 17 19.29 12.27 0.90
CA ARG A 17 19.17 12.03 2.36
C ARG A 17 17.88 12.57 2.97
N PHE A 18 17.36 13.68 2.43
CA PHE A 18 16.13 14.33 2.88
C PHE A 18 14.92 14.07 1.97
N SER A 19 15.09 13.36 0.86
CA SER A 19 14.05 13.15 -0.15
C SER A 19 13.10 11.99 0.18
N ILE A 20 13.49 11.07 1.07
CA ILE A 20 12.65 9.95 1.57
C ILE A 20 11.81 9.28 0.46
N HIS A 21 12.44 8.93 -0.67
CA HIS A 21 11.80 8.20 -1.77
C HIS A 21 10.42 8.75 -2.20
N PRO A 22 10.35 10.03 -2.62
CA PRO A 22 9.07 10.67 -2.90
C PRO A 22 8.39 9.99 -4.08
N GLY A 23 7.05 10.06 -4.11
CA GLY A 23 6.28 9.68 -5.30
C GLY A 23 6.60 10.54 -6.52
N VAL A 24 6.09 10.12 -7.68
CA VAL A 24 6.33 10.78 -8.98
C VAL A 24 6.01 12.28 -8.92
N GLY A 25 4.84 12.65 -8.40
CA GLY A 25 4.43 14.06 -8.32
C GLY A 25 5.37 14.94 -7.50
N ARG A 26 5.78 14.49 -6.30
CA ARG A 26 6.72 15.23 -5.44
C ARG A 26 8.12 15.30 -6.06
N THR A 27 8.59 14.22 -6.67
CA THR A 27 9.90 14.19 -7.33
C THR A 27 9.94 15.15 -8.53
N ILE A 28 8.89 15.17 -9.35
CA ILE A 28 8.74 16.15 -10.44
C ILE A 28 8.72 17.58 -9.91
N ALA A 29 7.94 17.85 -8.87
CA ALA A 29 7.85 19.19 -8.29
C ALA A 29 9.20 19.68 -7.74
N LEU A 30 10.03 18.79 -7.19
CA LEU A 30 11.38 19.11 -6.73
C LEU A 30 12.32 19.42 -7.90
N ILE A 31 12.37 18.54 -8.90
CA ILE A 31 13.27 18.67 -10.06
C ILE A 31 12.94 19.94 -10.87
N ARG A 32 11.64 20.24 -11.04
CA ARG A 32 11.15 21.41 -11.82
C ARG A 32 11.57 22.76 -11.26
N ARG A 33 12.08 22.84 -10.03
CA ARG A 33 12.59 24.09 -9.44
C ARG A 33 13.85 24.60 -10.11
N THR A 34 14.64 23.70 -10.71
CA THR A 34 16.00 24.02 -11.20
C THR A 34 16.30 23.37 -12.54
N PHE A 35 15.59 22.30 -12.90
CA PHE A 35 15.86 21.52 -14.10
C PHE A 35 14.64 21.35 -14.98
N TRP A 36 14.87 21.20 -16.28
CA TRP A 36 13.83 20.88 -17.25
C TRP A 36 14.39 20.05 -18.42
N TRP A 37 13.55 19.15 -18.93
CA TRP A 37 13.70 18.47 -20.23
C TRP A 37 12.34 17.91 -20.71
N PRO A 38 12.15 17.63 -22.01
CA PRO A 38 10.84 17.27 -22.57
C PRO A 38 10.20 15.98 -22.00
N SER A 39 10.99 14.93 -21.81
CA SER A 39 10.53 13.60 -21.34
C SER A 39 10.48 13.43 -19.82
N MET A 40 10.62 14.51 -19.05
CA MET A 40 10.85 14.48 -17.61
C MET A 40 9.82 13.67 -16.81
N TYR A 41 8.54 13.82 -17.11
CA TYR A 41 7.50 13.02 -16.45
C TYR A 41 7.72 11.52 -16.65
N MET A 42 7.95 11.11 -17.90
CA MET A 42 8.11 9.69 -18.27
C MET A 42 9.40 9.11 -17.67
N ASP A 43 10.51 9.85 -17.75
CA ASP A 43 11.80 9.43 -17.22
C ASP A 43 11.74 9.25 -15.69
N ILE A 44 11.11 10.20 -14.98
CA ILE A 44 10.93 10.12 -13.52
C ILE A 44 9.99 8.98 -13.13
N LYS A 45 8.88 8.81 -13.86
CA LYS A 45 7.93 7.72 -13.61
C LYS A 45 8.62 6.36 -13.75
N ASN A 46 9.35 6.15 -14.85
CA ASN A 46 10.06 4.90 -15.13
C ASN A 46 11.15 4.62 -14.08
N TYR A 47 11.90 5.65 -13.70
CA TYR A 47 12.92 5.53 -12.66
C TYR A 47 12.31 5.11 -11.31
N ILE A 48 11.23 5.77 -10.88
CA ILE A 48 10.58 5.47 -9.60
C ILE A 48 9.90 4.10 -9.62
N SER A 49 9.30 3.68 -10.74
CA SER A 49 8.73 2.33 -10.85
C SER A 49 9.79 1.22 -10.79
N ALA A 50 11.04 1.52 -11.17
CA ALA A 50 12.17 0.59 -11.06
C ALA A 50 12.88 0.65 -9.70
N CYS A 51 12.46 1.53 -8.78
CA CYS A 51 13.08 1.66 -7.47
C CYS A 51 12.67 0.53 -6.53
N HIS A 52 13.62 -0.35 -6.18
CA HIS A 52 13.41 -1.50 -5.29
C HIS A 52 12.82 -1.12 -3.92
N VAL A 53 13.35 -0.05 -3.30
CA VAL A 53 12.85 0.43 -1.99
C VAL A 53 11.38 0.86 -2.08
N CYS A 54 11.00 1.57 -3.14
CA CYS A 54 9.62 1.95 -3.37
C CYS A 54 8.73 0.75 -3.67
N ALA A 55 9.21 -0.22 -4.47
CA ALA A 55 8.45 -1.41 -4.82
C ALA A 55 8.14 -2.30 -3.60
N GLN A 56 9.04 -2.35 -2.62
CA GLN A 56 8.82 -3.12 -1.38
C GLN A 56 7.93 -2.40 -0.38
N GLN A 57 8.02 -1.07 -0.29
CA GLN A 57 7.36 -0.29 0.76
C GLN A 57 5.99 0.26 0.34
N LYS A 58 5.79 0.55 -0.95
CA LYS A 58 4.50 1.07 -1.43
C LYS A 58 3.55 -0.08 -1.69
N GLY A 59 2.48 -0.12 -0.91
CA GLY A 59 1.33 -0.96 -1.21
C GLY A 59 0.69 -0.56 -2.53
N ASP A 60 0.04 -1.52 -3.18
CA ASP A 60 -0.76 -1.23 -4.36
C ASP A 60 -1.97 -0.39 -3.93
N HIS A 61 -2.17 0.75 -4.58
CA HIS A 61 -3.34 1.62 -4.35
C HIS A 61 -4.48 1.30 -5.32
N ARG A 62 -4.34 0.25 -6.13
CA ARG A 62 -5.44 -0.24 -6.95
C ARG A 62 -6.55 -0.74 -6.03
N ALA A 63 -7.79 -0.42 -6.40
CA ALA A 63 -8.93 -1.08 -5.81
C ALA A 63 -8.76 -2.60 -5.97
N PRO A 64 -9.18 -3.41 -4.97
CA PRO A 64 -9.23 -4.86 -5.13
C PRO A 64 -9.89 -5.22 -6.45
N ALA A 65 -9.26 -6.12 -7.20
CA ALA A 65 -9.81 -6.54 -8.49
C ALA A 65 -11.04 -7.42 -8.22
N GLY A 66 -12.23 -6.88 -8.50
CA GLY A 66 -13.49 -7.62 -8.46
C GLY A 66 -14.49 -7.14 -7.42
N LEU A 67 -15.69 -7.72 -7.47
CA LEU A 67 -16.70 -7.55 -6.43
C LEU A 67 -16.35 -8.43 -5.23
N LEU A 68 -16.88 -8.08 -4.04
CA LEU A 68 -16.87 -9.02 -2.93
C LEU A 68 -17.57 -10.32 -3.37
N CYS A 69 -16.96 -11.47 -3.10
CA CYS A 69 -17.60 -12.78 -3.28
C CYS A 69 -18.11 -13.25 -1.92
N PRO A 70 -19.31 -12.83 -1.48
CA PRO A 70 -19.85 -13.27 -0.21
C PRO A 70 -20.10 -14.78 -0.22
N LEU A 71 -19.92 -15.40 0.94
CA LEU A 71 -20.34 -16.78 1.15
C LEU A 71 -21.87 -16.89 1.01
N PRO A 72 -22.41 -18.01 0.50
CA PRO A 72 -23.84 -18.21 0.38
C PRO A 72 -24.55 -18.08 1.73
N SER A 73 -25.81 -17.65 1.69
CA SER A 73 -26.68 -17.63 2.87
C SER A 73 -26.94 -19.07 3.33
N PRO A 74 -26.77 -19.40 4.61
CA PRO A 74 -27.17 -20.71 5.14
C PRO A 74 -28.67 -20.93 4.98
N SER A 75 -29.08 -22.17 4.69
CA SER A 75 -30.49 -22.56 4.49
C SER A 75 -31.15 -23.17 5.74
N ARG A 76 -30.35 -23.48 6.76
CA ARG A 76 -30.82 -24.01 8.04
C ARG A 76 -29.85 -23.65 9.18
N PRO A 77 -30.32 -23.61 10.44
CA PRO A 77 -29.47 -23.43 11.61
C PRO A 77 -28.31 -24.42 11.65
N TRP A 78 -27.20 -24.02 12.26
CA TRP A 78 -25.99 -24.83 12.48
C TRP A 78 -25.27 -25.32 11.22
N SER A 79 -25.63 -24.80 10.03
CA SER A 79 -24.98 -25.19 8.78
C SER A 79 -23.69 -24.42 8.50
N HIS A 80 -23.58 -23.19 9.00
CA HIS A 80 -22.43 -22.31 8.79
C HIS A 80 -22.13 -21.58 10.10
N ILE A 81 -21.03 -21.95 10.76
CA ILE A 81 -20.59 -21.34 12.02
C ILE A 81 -19.40 -20.41 11.75
N ALA A 82 -19.50 -19.16 12.20
CA ALA A 82 -18.38 -18.24 12.24
C ALA A 82 -17.75 -18.27 13.63
N LEU A 83 -16.41 -18.31 13.65
CA LEU A 83 -15.60 -18.26 14.87
C LEU A 83 -14.66 -17.06 14.77
N ASP A 84 -14.57 -16.27 15.84
CA ASP A 84 -13.60 -15.19 15.95
C ASP A 84 -13.09 -15.05 17.39
N PHE A 85 -11.94 -14.40 17.56
CA PHE A 85 -11.32 -14.16 18.85
C PHE A 85 -11.08 -12.66 19.06
N VAL A 86 -11.77 -12.08 20.04
CA VAL A 86 -11.47 -10.74 20.52
C VAL A 86 -10.33 -10.87 21.54
N VAL A 87 -9.14 -10.43 21.17
CA VAL A 87 -7.91 -10.52 21.98
C VAL A 87 -7.48 -9.17 22.53
N GLY A 88 -6.60 -9.16 23.53
CA GLY A 88 -6.01 -7.94 24.10
C GLY A 88 -6.95 -7.19 25.06
N LEU A 89 -7.92 -7.89 25.66
CA LEU A 89 -8.80 -7.32 26.67
C LEU A 89 -8.09 -7.27 28.04
N PRO A 90 -8.50 -6.34 28.92
CA PRO A 90 -8.08 -6.36 30.32
C PRO A 90 -8.35 -7.72 30.95
N GLU A 91 -7.47 -8.14 31.86
CA GLU A 91 -7.62 -9.41 32.54
C GLU A 91 -8.87 -9.42 33.42
N SER A 92 -9.69 -10.45 33.25
CA SER A 92 -10.80 -10.77 34.14
C SER A 92 -10.68 -12.23 34.55
N GLN A 93 -10.37 -12.47 35.82
CA GLN A 93 -10.19 -13.81 36.40
C GLN A 93 -9.18 -14.69 35.61
N GLY A 94 -8.09 -14.09 35.14
CA GLY A 94 -7.06 -14.79 34.34
C GLY A 94 -7.39 -14.97 32.86
N PHE A 95 -8.52 -14.43 32.37
CA PHE A 95 -8.89 -14.46 30.95
C PHE A 95 -8.73 -13.08 30.30
N THR A 96 -8.19 -13.05 29.08
CA THR A 96 -7.89 -11.82 28.31
C THR A 96 -8.45 -11.86 26.87
N CYS A 97 -9.22 -12.90 26.57
CA CYS A 97 -9.76 -13.15 25.24
C CYS A 97 -11.19 -13.69 25.33
N ILE A 98 -12.02 -13.29 24.36
CA ILE A 98 -13.37 -13.82 24.16
C ILE A 98 -13.41 -14.54 22.81
N MET A 99 -13.80 -15.81 22.83
CA MET A 99 -14.14 -16.54 21.60
C MET A 99 -15.61 -16.29 21.28
N THR A 100 -15.90 -15.77 20.09
CA THR A 100 -17.26 -15.62 19.59
C THR A 100 -17.60 -16.79 18.68
N VAL A 101 -18.80 -17.34 18.86
CA VAL A 101 -19.36 -18.41 18.04
C VAL A 101 -20.72 -17.94 17.54
N VAL A 102 -20.85 -17.80 16.23
CA VAL A 102 -22.07 -17.27 15.60
C VAL A 102 -22.59 -18.27 14.58
N ASP A 103 -23.84 -18.70 14.74
CA ASP A 103 -24.57 -19.38 13.67
C ASP A 103 -24.98 -18.33 12.64
N ARG A 104 -24.50 -18.45 11.40
CA ARG A 104 -24.76 -17.47 10.35
C ARG A 104 -26.21 -17.48 9.84
N PHE A 105 -27.03 -18.43 10.29
CA PHE A 105 -28.44 -18.51 9.94
C PHE A 105 -29.35 -17.62 10.79
N SER A 106 -29.02 -17.45 12.07
CA SER A 106 -29.88 -16.81 13.09
C SER A 106 -29.30 -15.51 13.62
#